data_AF-A0A2W5NRK1-F1
#
_entry.id   AF-A0A2W5NRK1-F1
#
_cell.length_a   1.000
_cell.length_b   1.000
_cell.length_c   1.000
_cell.angle_alpha   90.00
_cell.angle_beta   90.00
_cell.angle_gamma   90.00
#
_symmetry.space_group_name_H-M   'P 1'
#
loop_
_entity.id
_entity.type
_entity.pdbx_description
1 polymer ?
#
loop_
_entity_poly.entity_id
_entity_poly.type
_entity_poly.pdbx_seq_one_letter_code
_entity_poly.pdbx_strand_id
1 'polypeptide(L)'
;MRGKASFIAAVALVAGLAAPAQAAAPKKAPAKAAAPAKTAAAPAAGAHAPSPEVERAMLYLKVLISGLQSDKVEPPAKGALVGCIYTNSLQKISDSMDKVIAENPGKIHRENPSGLLSAMVAICGYKPAAAAQPAPQGR
;
A
#
# COMPACT_ATOMS: atom_id res chain seq x y z
N MET A 1 43.59 -10.77 6.92
CA MET A 1 43.20 -12.17 7.18
C MET A 1 41.76 -12.31 6.68
N ARG A 2 41.46 -12.96 5.54
CA ARG A 2 41.58 -14.38 5.15
C ARG A 2 40.43 -15.22 5.78
N GLY A 3 39.47 -15.62 4.94
CA GLY A 3 38.26 -16.38 5.30
C GLY A 3 37.19 -16.27 4.19
N LYS A 4 37.50 -16.77 2.98
CA LYS A 4 37.02 -18.05 2.44
C LYS A 4 35.51 -18.07 2.12
N ALA A 5 35.20 -18.11 0.83
CA ALA A 5 33.87 -18.35 0.28
C ALA A 5 33.41 -19.80 0.48
N SER A 6 32.10 -20.04 0.32
CA SER A 6 31.62 -21.27 -0.32
C SER A 6 30.28 -21.04 -1.01
N PHE A 7 30.15 -21.57 -2.23
CA PHE A 7 28.91 -21.63 -3.02
C PHE A 7 28.01 -22.75 -2.48
N ILE A 8 26.68 -22.62 -2.60
CA ILE A 8 25.80 -23.64 -3.22
C ILE A 8 24.69 -22.91 -3.99
N ALA A 9 24.45 -23.32 -5.23
CA ALA A 9 23.24 -22.99 -5.99
C ALA A 9 22.32 -24.22 -6.03
N ALA A 10 21.01 -24.01 -5.98
CA ALA A 10 20.03 -25.06 -6.23
C ALA A 10 18.83 -24.47 -6.99
N VAL A 11 18.76 -24.78 -8.30
CA VAL A 11 17.58 -24.55 -9.13
C VAL A 11 16.65 -25.74 -8.97
N ALA A 12 15.36 -25.50 -8.72
CA ALA A 12 14.32 -26.52 -8.79
C ALA A 12 13.19 -26.03 -9.71
N LEU A 13 13.09 -26.62 -10.90
CA LEU A 13 11.92 -26.45 -11.77
C LEU A 13 10.70 -27.09 -11.11
N VAL A 14 9.54 -26.43 -11.22
CA VAL A 14 8.24 -27.09 -11.04
C VAL A 14 7.56 -27.18 -12.40
N ALA A 15 7.83 -28.27 -13.11
CA ALA A 15 7.08 -28.70 -14.27
C ALA A 15 6.20 -29.89 -13.86
N GLY A 16 4.88 -29.71 -13.86
CA GLY A 16 3.91 -30.73 -13.48
C GLY A 16 2.74 -30.78 -14.44
N LEU A 17 2.83 -31.63 -15.46
CA LEU A 17 1.69 -32.06 -16.26
C LEU A 17 1.04 -33.28 -15.61
N ALA A 18 -0.29 -33.34 -15.52
CA ALA A 18 -1.08 -34.55 -15.83
C ALA A 18 -2.60 -34.30 -15.74
N ALA A 19 -3.34 -34.94 -16.64
CA ALA A 19 -4.77 -34.86 -16.91
C ALA A 19 -5.69 -35.36 -15.78
N PRO A 20 -7.03 -35.35 -16.02
CA PRO A 20 -7.61 -36.62 -16.47
C PRO A 20 -8.33 -36.54 -17.83
N ALA A 21 -8.25 -37.64 -18.57
CA ALA A 21 -8.99 -37.83 -19.82
C ALA A 21 -10.48 -38.10 -19.54
N GLN A 22 -11.36 -37.60 -20.41
CA GLN A 22 -12.75 -38.07 -20.51
C GLN A 22 -13.07 -38.33 -21.97
N ALA A 23 -13.14 -39.61 -22.34
CA ALA A 23 -13.54 -40.07 -23.67
C ALA A 23 -14.50 -41.25 -23.52
N ALA A 24 -15.79 -40.98 -23.66
CA ALA A 24 -16.84 -41.98 -23.83
C ALA A 24 -17.90 -41.42 -24.77
N ALA A 25 -18.00 -41.98 -25.98
CA ALA A 25 -18.98 -41.57 -26.98
C ALA A 25 -20.16 -42.56 -27.03
N PRO A 26 -21.40 -42.05 -27.21
CA PRO A 26 -22.47 -42.86 -27.78
C PRO A 26 -23.15 -42.22 -29.01
N LYS A 27 -23.11 -42.97 -30.11
CA LYS A 27 -24.18 -43.24 -31.11
C LYS A 27 -25.16 -42.11 -31.54
N LYS A 28 -25.20 -41.88 -32.87
CA LYS A 28 -26.28 -41.27 -33.67
C LYS A 28 -27.66 -41.93 -33.37
N ALA A 29 -28.86 -41.37 -33.57
CA ALA A 29 -29.43 -40.09 -34.06
C ALA A 29 -30.98 -40.11 -33.73
N PRO A 30 -31.90 -39.17 -34.10
CA PRO A 30 -31.80 -37.94 -34.91
C PRO A 30 -32.38 -36.67 -34.21
N ALA A 31 -32.63 -35.60 -34.98
CA ALA A 31 -32.88 -34.24 -34.48
C ALA A 31 -34.32 -33.94 -33.98
N LYS A 32 -34.40 -33.16 -32.90
CA LYS A 32 -35.40 -32.08 -32.75
C LYS A 32 -34.71 -30.87 -32.13
N ALA A 33 -34.62 -29.77 -32.86
CA ALA A 33 -33.88 -28.59 -32.43
C ALA A 33 -34.64 -27.82 -31.34
N ALA A 34 -34.35 -28.13 -30.08
CA ALA A 34 -34.55 -27.19 -28.98
C ALA A 34 -33.29 -26.32 -28.90
N ALA A 35 -33.38 -25.07 -29.38
CA ALA A 35 -32.29 -24.13 -29.23
C ALA A 35 -32.02 -23.91 -27.73
N PRO A 36 -30.77 -24.07 -27.25
CA PRO A 36 -30.45 -23.63 -25.91
C PRO A 36 -30.60 -22.12 -25.89
N ALA A 37 -31.60 -21.63 -25.15
CA ALA A 37 -31.69 -20.22 -24.82
C ALA A 37 -30.39 -19.88 -24.07
N LYS A 38 -29.46 -19.22 -24.76
CA LYS A 38 -28.27 -18.65 -24.15
C LYS A 38 -28.75 -17.52 -23.27
N THR A 39 -29.11 -17.85 -22.03
CA THR A 39 -29.23 -16.88 -20.95
C THR A 39 -27.85 -16.24 -20.83
N ALA A 40 -27.68 -15.09 -21.47
CA ALA A 40 -26.46 -14.32 -21.36
C ALA A 40 -26.33 -14.00 -19.88
N ALA A 41 -25.34 -14.62 -19.22
CA ALA A 41 -25.00 -14.24 -17.87
C ALA A 41 -24.67 -12.75 -17.93
N ALA A 42 -25.48 -11.93 -17.24
CA ALA A 42 -25.15 -10.53 -17.05
C ALA A 42 -23.72 -10.48 -16.50
N PRO A 43 -22.87 -9.56 -16.96
CA PRO A 43 -21.52 -9.45 -16.42
C PRO A 43 -21.65 -9.31 -14.91
N ALA A 44 -21.11 -10.29 -14.18
CA ALA A 44 -21.00 -10.17 -12.73
C ALA A 44 -20.34 -8.83 -12.46
N ALA A 45 -20.93 -8.02 -11.57
CA ALA A 45 -20.39 -6.71 -11.22
C ALA A 45 -19.00 -6.90 -10.63
N GLY A 46 -18.00 -6.84 -11.51
CA GLY A 46 -16.63 -7.16 -11.18
C GLY A 46 -16.14 -6.23 -10.09
N ALA A 47 -15.45 -6.79 -9.10
CA ALA A 47 -14.76 -6.01 -8.08
C ALA A 47 -13.93 -4.92 -8.78
N HIS A 48 -14.37 -3.66 -8.67
CA HIS A 48 -13.60 -2.55 -9.18
C HIS A 48 -12.30 -2.50 -8.38
N ALA A 49 -11.17 -2.48 -9.10
CA ALA A 49 -9.92 -2.10 -8.48
C ALA A 49 -10.08 -0.70 -7.87
N PRO A 50 -9.50 -0.42 -6.69
CA PRO A 50 -9.53 0.91 -6.10
C PRO A 50 -8.90 1.92 -7.08
N SER A 51 -9.42 3.15 -7.11
CA SER A 51 -8.79 4.19 -7.92
C SER A 51 -7.43 4.59 -7.32
N PRO A 52 -6.50 5.16 -8.11
CA PRO A 52 -5.21 5.63 -7.60
C PRO A 52 -5.32 6.67 -6.47
N GLU A 53 -6.44 7.41 -6.36
CA GLU A 53 -6.75 8.28 -5.21
C GLU A 53 -7.01 7.44 -3.96
N VAL A 54 -7.82 6.38 -4.07
CA VAL A 54 -8.16 5.49 -2.95
C VAL A 54 -6.91 4.74 -2.46
N GLU A 55 -6.07 4.25 -3.38
CA GLU A 55 -4.80 3.60 -3.02
C GLU A 55 -3.85 4.54 -2.27
N ARG A 56 -3.70 5.79 -2.74
CA ARG A 56 -2.93 6.84 -2.03
C ARG A 56 -3.53 7.17 -0.67
N ALA A 57 -4.85 7.35 -0.57
CA ALA A 57 -5.52 7.63 0.70
C ALA A 57 -5.33 6.48 1.71
N MET A 58 -5.40 5.21 1.28
CA MET A 58 -5.10 4.07 2.13
C MET A 58 -3.61 4.00 2.54
N LEU A 59 -2.69 4.32 1.64
CA LEU A 59 -1.25 4.41 1.96
C LEU A 59 -1.01 5.46 3.05
N TYR A 60 -1.57 6.65 2.92
CA TYR A 60 -1.42 7.73 3.91
C TYR A 60 -2.11 7.40 5.23
N LEU A 61 -3.31 6.80 5.20
CA LEU A 61 -3.98 6.31 6.41
C LEU A 61 -3.13 5.24 7.14
N LYS A 62 -2.50 4.33 6.41
CA LYS A 62 -1.60 3.31 6.98
C LYS A 62 -0.37 3.95 7.63
N VAL A 63 0.21 4.99 7.02
CA VAL A 63 1.33 5.75 7.60
C VAL A 63 0.90 6.46 8.89
N LEU A 64 -0.27 7.10 8.90
CA LEU A 64 -0.84 7.75 10.09
C LEU A 64 -1.01 6.75 11.25
N ILE A 65 -1.66 5.61 11.00
CA ILE A 65 -1.88 4.56 12.00
C ILE A 65 -0.54 4.02 12.52
N SER A 66 0.43 3.79 11.63
CA SER A 66 1.78 3.33 12.00
C SER A 66 2.50 4.34 12.90
N GLY A 67 2.34 5.65 12.64
CA GLY A 67 2.88 6.72 13.49
C GLY A 67 2.24 6.75 14.88
N LEU A 68 0.92 6.59 14.97
CA LEU A 68 0.20 6.51 16.25
C LEU A 68 0.61 5.29 17.07
N GLN A 69 0.84 4.15 16.42
CA GLN A 69 1.26 2.89 17.06
C GLN A 69 2.76 2.82 17.39
N SER A 70 3.59 3.68 16.80
CA SER A 70 5.06 3.61 16.99
C SER A 70 5.52 4.23 18.30
N ASP A 71 6.37 3.53 19.06
CA ASP A 71 7.06 4.08 20.24
C ASP A 71 8.15 5.11 19.89
N LYS A 72 8.48 5.25 18.59
CA LYS A 72 9.46 6.21 18.08
C LYS A 72 8.86 7.58 17.76
N VAL A 73 7.53 7.70 17.79
CA VAL A 73 6.84 8.98 17.62
C VAL A 73 6.50 9.53 19.00
N GLU A 74 7.03 10.70 19.31
CA GLU A 74 6.81 11.37 20.59
C GLU A 74 5.33 11.75 20.82
N PRO A 75 4.86 11.81 22.08
CA PRO A 75 3.45 12.06 22.37
C PRO A 75 2.87 13.35 21.74
N PRO A 76 3.59 14.50 21.67
CA PRO A 76 3.09 15.69 20.98
C PRO A 76 2.83 15.47 19.49
N ALA A 77 3.70 14.72 18.81
CA ALA A 77 3.52 14.39 17.40
C ALA A 77 2.34 13.44 17.17
N LYS A 78 2.11 12.47 18.07
CA LYS A 78 0.89 11.65 18.06
C LYS A 78 -0.37 12.50 18.26
N GLY A 79 -0.34 13.44 19.21
CA GLY A 79 -1.43 14.38 19.45
C GLY A 79 -1.78 15.21 18.20
N ALA A 80 -0.75 15.70 17.49
CA ALA A 80 -0.94 16.40 16.21
C ALA A 80 -1.59 15.49 15.14
N LEU A 81 -1.12 14.26 14.96
CA LEU A 81 -1.71 13.30 14.02
C LEU A 81 -3.19 13.00 14.33
N VAL A 82 -3.54 12.83 15.61
CA VAL A 82 -4.94 12.63 16.04
C VAL A 82 -5.78 13.88 15.77
N GLY A 83 -5.33 15.07 16.19
CA GLY A 83 -6.08 16.32 15.96
C GLY A 83 -6.30 16.60 14.46
N CYS A 84 -5.30 16.27 13.65
CA CYS A 84 -5.30 16.41 12.20
C CYS A 84 -6.40 15.57 11.52
N ILE A 85 -6.56 14.30 11.89
CA ILE A 85 -7.60 13.41 11.32
C ILE A 85 -9.01 13.70 11.85
N TYR A 86 -9.15 14.29 13.04
CA TYR A 86 -10.45 14.78 13.53
C TYR A 86 -10.87 16.12 12.91
N THR A 87 -9.93 16.94 12.49
CA THR A 87 -10.19 18.29 11.94
C THR A 87 -10.27 18.32 10.41
N ASN A 88 -9.72 17.31 9.72
CA ASN A 88 -9.66 17.24 8.26
C ASN A 88 -10.20 15.90 7.73
N SER A 89 -10.80 15.93 6.54
CA SER A 89 -11.09 14.68 5.82
C SER A 89 -9.79 14.01 5.34
N LEU A 90 -9.79 12.68 5.24
CA LEU A 90 -8.67 11.93 4.66
C LEU A 90 -8.33 12.39 3.23
N GLN A 91 -9.32 12.87 2.47
CA GLN A 91 -9.09 13.47 1.16
C GLN A 91 -8.20 14.71 1.27
N LYS A 92 -8.54 15.71 2.13
CA LYS A 92 -7.72 16.91 2.33
C LYS A 92 -6.30 16.58 2.82
N ILE A 93 -6.16 15.57 3.68
CA ILE A 93 -4.85 15.09 4.14
C ILE A 93 -4.06 14.50 2.96
N SER A 94 -4.70 13.70 2.12
CA SER A 94 -4.09 13.10 0.93
C SER A 94 -3.68 14.15 -0.10
N ASP A 95 -4.54 15.12 -0.39
CA ASP A 95 -4.25 16.26 -1.28
C ASP A 95 -3.04 17.07 -0.76
N SER A 96 -2.97 17.30 0.56
CA SER A 96 -1.85 17.99 1.21
C SER A 96 -0.55 17.19 1.15
N MET A 97 -0.61 15.87 1.34
CA MET A 97 0.54 14.98 1.18
C MET A 97 1.05 14.98 -0.27
N ASP A 98 0.15 14.82 -1.24
CA ASP A 98 0.49 14.82 -2.66
C ASP A 98 1.09 16.16 -3.12
N LYS A 99 0.55 17.28 -2.63
CA LYS A 99 1.13 18.61 -2.83
C LYS A 99 2.55 18.70 -2.27
N VAL A 100 2.76 18.31 -1.00
CA VAL A 100 4.07 18.36 -0.35
C VAL A 100 5.11 17.47 -1.07
N ILE A 101 4.70 16.31 -1.57
CA ILE A 101 5.56 15.44 -2.40
C ILE A 101 5.91 16.12 -3.73
N ALA A 102 4.93 16.71 -4.43
CA ALA A 102 5.15 17.41 -5.70
C ALA A 102 6.03 18.66 -5.56
N GLU A 103 5.93 19.38 -4.44
CA GLU A 103 6.77 20.55 -4.11
C GLU A 103 8.19 20.16 -3.65
N ASN A 104 8.42 18.90 -3.30
CA ASN A 104 9.71 18.40 -2.78
C ASN A 104 10.24 17.16 -3.55
N PRO A 105 10.39 17.25 -4.89
CA PRO A 105 10.84 16.14 -5.71
C PRO A 105 12.24 15.67 -5.27
N GLY A 106 12.42 14.35 -5.22
CA GLY A 106 13.68 13.72 -4.78
C GLY A 106 13.93 13.73 -3.28
N LYS A 107 13.15 14.47 -2.47
CA LYS A 107 13.27 14.50 -1.00
C LYS A 107 12.23 13.61 -0.30
N ILE A 108 11.00 13.60 -0.80
CA ILE A 108 9.89 12.84 -0.24
C ILE A 108 9.42 11.83 -1.29
N HIS A 109 9.41 10.55 -0.91
CA HIS A 109 9.09 9.41 -1.79
C HIS A 109 7.94 8.61 -1.16
N ARG A 110 6.97 8.16 -1.96
CA ARG A 110 5.79 7.42 -1.44
C ARG A 110 6.15 6.04 -0.91
N GLU A 111 7.29 5.53 -1.36
CA GLU A 111 7.87 4.25 -1.02
C GLU A 111 8.67 4.31 0.29
N ASN A 112 8.92 5.53 0.83
CA ASN A 112 9.64 5.75 2.07
C ASN A 112 8.65 6.12 3.21
N PRO A 113 8.22 5.15 4.06
CA PRO A 113 7.22 5.40 5.09
C PRO A 113 7.70 6.38 6.17
N SER A 114 9.01 6.44 6.45
CA SER A 114 9.58 7.41 7.41
C SER A 114 9.54 8.83 6.85
N GLY A 115 9.83 8.99 5.55
CA GLY A 115 9.70 10.28 4.84
C GLY A 115 8.25 10.75 4.77
N LEU A 116 7.32 9.85 4.43
CA LEU A 116 5.88 10.14 4.45
C LEU A 116 5.40 10.51 5.86
N LEU A 117 5.81 9.79 6.91
CA LEU A 117 5.43 10.11 8.28
C LEU A 117 5.95 11.49 8.71
N SER A 118 7.19 11.83 8.36
CA SER A 118 7.78 13.15 8.64
C SER A 118 7.04 14.28 7.93
N ALA A 119 6.64 14.08 6.68
CA ALA A 119 5.79 15.03 5.95
C ALA A 119 4.39 15.14 6.59
N MET A 120 3.83 14.01 7.02
CA MET A 120 2.49 13.92 7.60
C MET A 120 2.39 14.65 8.94
N VAL A 121 3.33 14.46 9.86
CA VAL A 121 3.34 15.22 11.13
C VAL A 121 3.48 16.72 10.88
N ALA A 122 4.24 17.13 9.85
CA ALA A 122 4.42 18.54 9.49
C ALA A 122 3.16 19.18 8.92
N ILE A 123 2.44 18.53 7.99
CA ILE A 123 1.13 19.06 7.50
C ILE A 123 0.06 19.06 8.61
N CYS A 124 0.19 18.15 9.58
CA CYS A 124 -0.64 18.10 10.77
C CYS A 124 -0.23 19.11 11.85
N GLY A 125 0.66 20.06 11.53
CA GLY A 125 1.04 21.18 12.39
C GLY A 125 2.08 20.84 13.47
N TYR A 126 2.61 19.61 13.50
CA TYR A 126 3.70 19.29 14.42
C TYR A 126 4.99 19.97 13.95
N LYS A 127 5.54 20.81 14.84
CA LYS A 127 6.85 21.43 14.68
C LYS A 127 7.70 20.95 15.85
N PRO A 128 8.72 20.11 15.63
CA PRO A 128 9.61 19.70 16.70
C PRO A 128 10.15 20.93 17.41
N ALA A 129 10.11 20.92 18.75
CA ALA A 129 10.90 21.88 19.49
C ALA A 129 12.35 21.69 19.06
N ALA A 130 12.98 22.72 18.47
CA ALA A 130 14.38 22.65 18.08
C ALA A 130 15.17 22.21 19.32
N ALA A 131 15.82 21.04 19.24
CA ALA A 131 16.40 20.35 20.39
C ALA A 131 17.16 21.37 21.24
N ALA A 132 16.65 21.59 22.47
CA ALA A 132 16.93 22.81 23.22
C ALA A 132 18.44 23.06 23.25
N GLN A 133 18.88 24.11 22.56
CA GLN A 133 20.30 24.40 22.43
C GLN A 133 20.88 24.48 23.84
N PRO A 134 21.95 23.72 24.16
CA PRO A 134 22.52 23.77 25.50
C PRO A 134 22.89 25.21 25.79
N ALA A 135 22.34 25.75 26.89
CA ALA A 135 22.51 27.15 27.24
C ALA A 135 24.02 27.50 27.26
N PRO A 136 24.43 28.68 26.76
CA PRO A 136 25.84 29.05 26.73
C PRO A 136 26.44 28.93 28.13
N GLN A 137 27.34 27.96 28.31
CA GLN A 137 28.12 27.84 29.54
C GLN A 137 29.11 29.00 29.56
N GLY A 138 28.73 30.08 30.25
CA GLY A 138 29.56 31.26 30.42
C GLY A 138 30.91 30.88 31.04
N ARG A 139 31.98 31.52 30.55
CA ARG A 139 33.28 31.60 31.21
C ARG A 139 33.43 32.99 31.82
#